data_AF-A0A0R3RCN8-F1
#
_entry.id   AF-A0A0R3RCN8-F1
#
_cell.length_a   1.000
_cell.length_b   1.000
_cell.length_c   1.000
_cell.angle_alpha   90.00
_cell.angle_beta   90.00
_cell.angle_gamma   90.00
#
_symmetry.space_group_name_H-M   'P 1'
#
loop_
_entity.id
_entity.type
_entity.pdbx_description
1 polymer ?
#
loop_
_entity_poly.entity_id
_entity_poly.type
_entity_poly.pdbx_seq_one_letter_code
_entity_poly.pdbx_strand_id
1 'polypeptide(L)'
;MFILNEKTGLYWFNSQCNFCDDEFGLIGLLFGLAIYNNILIDVRFPTLVYVKLLARPAVFDELAQIDSELYSGLRQLLECNDDVENIYNYTFQISYKDVYGCSHDEELIPNGANIPVTLANKKVI
;
A
#
# COMPACT_ATOMS: atom_id res chain seq x y z
N MET A 1 -12.45 -0.62 9.59
CA MET A 1 -11.63 -1.80 9.28
C MET A 1 -11.14 -1.80 7.84
N PHE A 2 -12.04 -1.83 6.85
CA PHE A 2 -11.67 -1.82 5.43
C PHE A 2 -12.28 -0.62 4.68
N ILE A 3 -11.60 -0.16 3.64
CA ILE A 3 -12.03 0.91 2.74
C ILE A 3 -12.32 0.27 1.37
N LEU A 4 -13.47 0.59 0.79
CA LEU A 4 -13.80 0.17 -0.58
C LEU A 4 -13.17 1.15 -1.57
N ASN A 5 -12.36 0.64 -2.49
CA ASN A 5 -11.95 1.41 -3.65
C ASN A 5 -13.06 1.32 -4.71
N GLU A 6 -13.77 2.42 -4.97
CA GLU A 6 -14.88 2.45 -5.93
C GLU A 6 -14.45 2.13 -7.37
N LYS A 7 -13.18 2.41 -7.73
CA LYS A 7 -12.66 2.17 -9.08
C LYS A 7 -12.44 0.67 -9.34
N THR A 8 -11.95 -0.07 -8.35
CA THR A 8 -11.62 -1.50 -8.49
C THR A 8 -12.68 -2.42 -7.89
N GLY A 9 -13.57 -1.90 -7.05
CA GLY A 9 -14.55 -2.69 -6.30
C GLY A 9 -13.91 -3.61 -5.25
N LEU A 10 -12.66 -3.35 -4.88
CA LEU A 10 -11.86 -4.10 -3.93
C LEU A 10 -11.82 -3.41 -2.57
N TYR A 11 -11.76 -4.22 -1.50
CA TYR A 11 -11.54 -3.72 -0.15
C TYR A 11 -10.05 -3.65 0.17
N TRP A 12 -9.63 -2.61 0.89
CA TRP A 12 -8.28 -2.44 1.40
C TRP A 12 -8.28 -2.13 2.90
N PHE A 13 -7.19 -2.41 3.60
CA PHE A 13 -7.07 -2.14 5.03
C PHE A 13 -7.08 -0.63 5.30
N ASN A 14 -7.89 -0.20 6.26
CA ASN A 14 -7.87 1.19 6.71
C ASN A 14 -6.71 1.39 7.69
N SER A 15 -5.67 2.13 7.29
CA SER A 15 -4.52 2.45 8.16
C SER A 15 -4.89 3.28 9.39
N GLN A 16 -6.08 3.88 9.41
CA GLN A 16 -6.59 4.73 10.49
C GLN A 16 -7.50 3.96 11.47
N CYS A 17 -7.65 2.64 11.30
CA CYS A 17 -8.46 1.82 12.19
C CYS A 17 -7.73 1.59 13.51
N ASN A 18 -7.90 2.50 14.46
CA ASN A 18 -7.35 2.34 15.80
C ASN A 18 -8.20 1.34 16.59
N PHE A 19 -7.54 0.48 17.37
CA PHE A 19 -8.16 -0.51 18.27
C PHE A 19 -9.02 -1.59 17.57
N CYS A 20 -8.73 -1.91 16.31
CA CYS A 20 -9.49 -2.89 15.52
C CYS A 20 -8.88 -4.32 15.55
N ASP A 21 -7.95 -4.59 16.46
CA ASP A 21 -7.15 -5.82 16.47
C ASP A 21 -8.01 -7.07 16.70
N ASP A 22 -8.96 -6.97 17.64
CA ASP A 22 -9.89 -8.05 17.95
C ASP A 22 -10.81 -8.36 16.77
N GLU A 23 -11.28 -7.33 16.07
CA GLU A 23 -12.15 -7.48 14.91
C GLU A 23 -11.40 -8.04 13.69
N PHE A 24 -10.13 -7.64 13.47
CA PHE A 24 -9.28 -8.28 12.47
C PHE A 24 -9.04 -9.76 12.80
N GLY A 25 -8.82 -10.08 14.08
CA GLY A 25 -8.73 -11.47 14.56
C GLY A 25 -10.01 -12.27 14.31
N LEU A 26 -11.17 -11.68 14.60
CA LEU A 26 -12.49 -12.29 14.37
C LEU A 26 -12.74 -12.55 12.88
N ILE A 27 -12.44 -11.59 12.01
CA ILE A 27 -12.58 -11.75 10.55
C ILE A 27 -11.61 -12.81 10.03
N GLY A 28 -10.38 -12.85 10.54
CA GLY A 28 -9.42 -13.91 10.23
C GLY A 28 -9.94 -15.31 10.63
N LEU A 29 -10.50 -15.43 11.83
CA LEU A 29 -11.12 -16.67 12.30
C LEU A 29 -12.32 -17.06 11.43
N LEU A 30 -13.17 -16.11 11.06
CA LEU A 30 -14.32 -16.32 10.17
C LEU A 30 -13.87 -16.84 8.80
N PHE A 31 -12.83 -16.24 8.21
CA PHE A 31 -12.26 -16.73 6.95
C PHE A 31 -11.72 -18.15 7.09
N GLY A 32 -10.99 -18.45 8.17
CA GLY A 32 -10.51 -19.81 8.46
C GLY A 32 -11.64 -20.82 8.58
N LEU A 33 -12.71 -20.48 9.31
CA LEU A 33 -13.89 -21.33 9.47
C LEU A 33 -14.65 -21.54 8.16
N ALA A 34 -14.78 -20.50 7.34
CA ALA A 34 -15.46 -20.61 6.05
C ALA A 34 -14.71 -21.52 5.09
N ILE A 35 -13.37 -21.39 5.02
CA ILE A 35 -12.52 -22.29 4.25
C ILE A 35 -12.66 -23.73 4.76
N TYR A 36 -12.62 -23.94 6.09
CA TYR A 36 -12.75 -25.27 6.69
C TYR A 36 -14.09 -25.94 6.39
N ASN A 37 -15.18 -25.16 6.36
CA ASN A 37 -16.54 -25.65 6.11
C ASN A 37 -16.96 -25.60 4.62
N ASN A 38 -16.04 -25.30 3.69
CA ASN A 38 -16.34 -25.11 2.26
C ASN A 38 -17.44 -24.06 1.97
N ILE A 39 -17.49 -23.00 2.76
CA ILE A 39 -18.39 -21.87 2.57
C ILE A 39 -17.65 -20.77 1.80
N LEU A 40 -18.24 -20.33 0.69
CA LEU A 40 -17.73 -19.20 -0.08
C LEU A 40 -18.16 -17.89 0.59
N ILE A 41 -17.19 -17.01 0.85
CA ILE A 41 -17.42 -15.65 1.32
C ILE A 41 -17.27 -14.70 0.13
N ASP A 42 -18.28 -13.85 -0.09
CA ASP A 42 -18.26 -12.82 -1.12
C ASP A 42 -17.49 -11.58 -0.63
N VAL A 43 -16.17 -11.70 -0.53
CA VAL A 43 -15.27 -10.58 -0.23
C VAL A 43 -14.19 -10.51 -1.29
N ARG A 44 -14.01 -9.31 -1.84
CA ARG A 44 -13.05 -9.04 -2.91
C ARG A 44 -11.87 -8.24 -2.36
N PHE A 45 -10.80 -8.95 -2.03
CA PHE A 45 -9.50 -8.34 -1.69
C PHE A 45 -8.53 -8.36 -2.89
N PRO A 46 -7.59 -7.40 -2.96
CA PRO A 46 -6.47 -7.46 -3.90
C PRO A 46 -5.63 -8.72 -3.70
N THR A 47 -4.95 -9.18 -4.75
CA THR A 47 -4.06 -10.35 -4.69
C THR A 47 -3.03 -10.25 -3.56
N LEU A 48 -2.56 -9.03 -3.29
CA LEU A 48 -1.57 -8.72 -2.25
C LEU A 48 -1.97 -9.26 -0.86
N VAL A 49 -3.26 -9.23 -0.52
CA VAL A 49 -3.73 -9.71 0.79
C VAL A 49 -3.47 -11.21 0.92
N TYR A 50 -3.76 -11.98 -0.12
CA TYR A 50 -3.53 -13.43 -0.13
C TYR A 50 -2.04 -13.77 -0.15
N VAL A 51 -1.22 -12.99 -0.85
CA VAL A 51 0.25 -13.15 -0.84
C VAL A 51 0.82 -12.90 0.55
N LYS A 52 0.33 -11.88 1.26
CA LYS A 52 0.67 -11.63 2.67
C LYS A 52 0.23 -12.77 3.59
N LEU A 53 -0.98 -13.31 3.41
CA LEU A 53 -1.46 -14.47 4.18
C LEU A 53 -0.60 -15.73 3.96
N LEU A 54 -0.03 -15.87 2.76
CA LEU A 54 0.92 -16.94 2.42
C LEU A 54 2.37 -16.66 2.88
N ALA A 55 2.60 -15.59 3.65
CA ALA A 55 3.92 -15.14 4.10
C ALA A 55 4.94 -14.94 2.96
N ARG A 56 4.47 -14.53 1.78
CA ARG A 56 5.31 -14.21 0.62
C ARG A 56 5.59 -12.71 0.55
N PRO A 57 6.76 -12.29 0.05
CA PRO A 57 7.05 -10.89 -0.15
C PRO A 57 6.12 -10.31 -1.21
N ALA A 58 5.56 -9.15 -0.90
CA ALA A 58 4.82 -8.32 -1.84
C ALA A 58 5.68 -7.95 -3.05
N VAL A 59 5.10 -7.99 -4.24
CA VAL A 59 5.78 -7.52 -5.46
C VAL A 59 5.27 -6.12 -5.82
N PHE A 60 6.17 -5.24 -6.30
CA PHE A 60 5.81 -3.89 -6.73
C PHE A 60 4.64 -3.85 -7.73
N ASP A 61 4.55 -4.83 -8.62
CA ASP A 61 3.47 -4.94 -9.61
C ASP A 61 2.08 -5.15 -8.99
N GLU A 62 1.99 -5.67 -7.76
CA GLU A 62 0.72 -5.84 -7.06
C GLU A 62 0.12 -4.51 -6.59
N LEU A 63 0.95 -3.45 -6.49
CA LEU A 63 0.49 -2.10 -6.15
C LEU A 63 -0.52 -1.57 -7.16
N ALA A 64 -0.42 -1.98 -8.43
CA ALA A 64 -1.34 -1.58 -9.49
C ALA A 64 -2.81 -1.94 -9.20
N GLN A 65 -3.05 -3.01 -8.43
CA GLN A 65 -4.41 -3.43 -8.05
C GLN A 65 -4.99 -2.57 -6.91
N ILE A 66 -4.13 -1.95 -6.11
CA ILE A 66 -4.51 -1.15 -4.95
C ILE A 66 -4.67 0.30 -5.39
N ASP A 67 -3.62 0.82 -6.02
CA ASP A 67 -3.54 2.19 -6.52
C ASP A 67 -2.76 2.22 -7.84
N SER A 68 -3.52 2.24 -8.94
CA SER A 68 -2.99 2.32 -10.29
C SER A 68 -2.29 3.66 -10.57
N GLU A 69 -2.76 4.75 -9.95
CA GLU A 69 -2.19 6.08 -10.13
C GLU A 69 -0.80 6.13 -9.49
N LEU A 70 -0.70 5.72 -8.22
CA LEU A 70 0.56 5.60 -7.52
C LEU A 70 1.54 4.64 -8.24
N TYR A 71 1.06 3.47 -8.68
CA TYR A 71 1.87 2.52 -9.42
C TYR A 71 2.45 3.14 -10.69
N SER A 72 1.63 3.83 -11.48
CA SER A 72 2.08 4.47 -12.73
C SER A 72 3.10 5.58 -12.48
N GLY A 73 2.90 6.41 -11.45
CA GLY A 73 3.86 7.46 -11.08
C GLY A 73 5.21 6.88 -10.64
N LEU A 74 5.19 5.87 -9.77
CA LEU A 74 6.41 5.19 -9.33
C LEU A 74 7.11 4.45 -10.47
N ARG A 75 6.35 3.86 -11.39
CA ARG A 75 6.90 3.20 -12.57
C ARG A 75 7.55 4.18 -13.53
N GLN A 76 6.94 5.35 -13.75
CA GLN A 76 7.55 6.43 -14.52
C GLN A 76 8.86 6.90 -13.89
N LEU A 77 8.89 7.07 -12.56
CA LEU A 77 10.11 7.41 -11.83
C LEU A 77 11.20 6.34 -11.97
N LEU A 78 10.83 5.05 -11.94
CA LEU A 78 11.75 3.94 -12.15
C LEU A 78 12.32 3.89 -13.57
N GLU A 79 11.51 4.17 -14.57
CA GLU A 79 11.86 4.15 -15.99
C GLU A 79 12.60 5.43 -16.45
N CYS A 80 12.48 6.54 -15.70
CA CYS A 80 13.18 7.78 -15.97
C CYS A 80 14.71 7.61 -15.87
N ASN A 81 15.42 7.96 -16.95
CA ASN A 81 16.89 7.93 -17.03
C ASN A 81 17.52 9.32 -17.01
N ASP A 82 16.69 10.37 -16.99
CA ASP A 82 17.13 11.75 -16.92
C ASP A 82 17.36 12.18 -15.45
N ASP A 83 17.65 13.45 -15.24
CA ASP A 83 17.95 14.00 -13.93
C ASP A 83 16.71 14.03 -13.01
N VAL A 84 16.46 12.90 -12.34
CA VAL A 84 15.30 12.67 -11.45
C VAL A 84 15.21 13.74 -10.36
N GLU A 85 16.35 14.15 -9.80
CA GLU A 85 16.41 15.14 -8.73
C GLU A 85 15.85 16.48 -9.18
N ASN A 86 16.27 16.96 -10.35
CA ASN A 86 15.81 18.23 -10.91
C ASN A 86 14.38 18.18 -11.48
N ILE A 87 13.94 17.02 -11.98
CA ILE A 87 12.60 16.88 -12.60
C ILE A 87 11.51 16.73 -11.54
N TYR A 88 11.73 15.85 -10.57
CA TYR A 88 10.70 15.48 -9.60
C TYR A 88 10.87 16.18 -8.26
N ASN A 89 12.11 16.50 -7.87
CA ASN A 89 12.45 17.11 -6.59
C ASN A 89 11.77 16.41 -5.39
N TYR A 90 11.76 15.07 -5.42
CA TYR A 90 11.25 14.25 -4.33
C TYR A 90 12.33 13.97 -3.29
N THR A 91 11.90 13.79 -2.05
CA THR A 91 12.73 13.34 -0.93
C THR A 91 12.17 12.02 -0.41
N PHE A 92 12.87 11.34 0.52
CA PHE A 92 12.38 10.12 1.16
C PHE A 92 11.36 10.41 2.27
N GLN A 93 10.41 11.30 1.99
CA GLN A 93 9.28 11.63 2.82
C GLN A 93 8.00 11.49 1.99
N ILE A 94 6.99 10.84 2.56
CA ILE A 94 5.67 10.72 1.94
C ILE A 94 4.66 11.54 2.74
N SER A 95 3.62 11.99 2.04
CA SER A 95 2.47 12.63 2.67
C SER A 95 1.22 11.81 2.38
N TYR A 96 0.43 11.52 3.41
CA TYR A 96 -0.88 10.88 3.26
C TYR A 96 -1.94 11.68 4.01
N LYS A 97 -3.20 11.55 3.57
CA LYS A 97 -4.33 12.19 4.24
C LYS A 97 -5.03 11.21 5.15
N ASP A 98 -5.39 11.67 6.33
CA ASP A 98 -6.24 10.93 7.25
C ASP A 98 -7.72 10.94 6.80
N VAL A 99 -8.59 10.26 7.55
CA VAL A 99 -10.04 10.25 7.31
C VAL A 99 -10.70 11.60 7.59
N TYR A 100 -10.02 12.52 8.26
CA TYR A 100 -10.48 13.88 8.56
C TYR A 100 -9.95 14.92 7.55
N GLY A 101 -9.15 14.50 6.57
CA GLY A 101 -8.52 15.34 5.56
C GLY A 101 -7.23 16.05 6.01
N CYS A 102 -6.71 15.76 7.21
CA CYS A 102 -5.42 16.25 7.69
C CYS A 102 -4.28 15.53 6.97
N SER A 103 -3.31 16.30 6.48
CA SER A 103 -2.08 15.75 5.88
C SER A 103 -1.10 15.37 6.98
N HIS A 104 -0.57 14.16 6.89
CA HIS A 104 0.51 13.65 7.71
C HIS A 104 1.72 13.38 6.85
N ASP A 105 2.88 13.79 7.37
CA ASP A 105 4.18 13.57 6.74
C ASP A 105 4.93 12.46 7.48
N GLU A 106 5.39 11.47 6.75
CA GLU A 106 6.19 10.36 7.29
C GLU A 106 7.49 10.18 6.51
N GLU A 107 8.60 10.09 7.24
CA GLU A 107 9.91 9.78 6.67
C GLU A 107 10.06 8.28 6.44
N LEU A 108 10.39 7.88 5.21
CA LEU A 108 10.58 6.47 4.85
C LEU A 108 11.91 5.89 5.37
N ILE A 109 12.88 6.77 5.60
CA ILE A 109 14.21 6.46 6.15
C ILE A 109 14.59 7.53 7.18
N PRO A 110 15.53 7.24 8.10
CA PRO A 110 16.00 8.26 9.05
C PRO A 110 16.55 9.50 8.33
N ASN A 111 16.03 10.69 8.65
CA ASN A 111 16.34 11.96 7.99
C ASN A 111 15.95 11.99 6.50
N GLY A 112 14.92 11.24 6.11
CA GLY A 112 14.47 11.10 4.72
C GLY A 112 14.05 12.41 4.08
N ALA A 113 13.56 13.36 4.87
CA ALA A 113 13.19 14.71 4.42
C ALA A 113 14.35 15.48 3.78
N ASN A 114 15.60 15.18 4.17
CA ASN A 114 16.80 15.86 3.68
C ASN A 114 17.54 15.07 2.58
N ILE A 115 17.07 13.87 2.25
CA ILE A 115 17.72 12.98 1.29
C ILE A 115 16.93 13.06 -0.02
N PRO A 116 17.48 13.67 -1.08
CA PRO A 116 16.80 13.74 -2.37
C PRO A 116 16.80 12.37 -3.07
N VAL A 117 15.75 12.12 -3.84
CA VAL A 117 15.64 10.96 -4.71
C VAL A 117 16.43 11.24 -6.00
N THR A 118 17.43 10.40 -6.26
CA THR A 118 18.37 10.47 -7.38
C THR A 118 18.33 9.17 -8.18
N LEU A 119 18.96 9.16 -9.36
CA LEU A 119 19.08 7.95 -10.18
C LEU A 119 19.76 6.77 -9.47
N ALA A 120 20.62 7.05 -8.48
CA ALA A 120 21.34 6.03 -7.73
C ALA A 120 20.47 5.35 -6.65
N ASN A 121 19.54 6.09 -6.03
CA ASN A 121 18.74 5.60 -4.90
C ASN A 121 17.26 5.31 -5.27
N LYS A 122 16.86 5.48 -6.54
CA LYS A 122 15.47 5.26 -7.00
C LYS A 122 14.94 3.83 -6.89
N LYS A 123 15.81 2.82 -6.78
CA LYS A 123 15.40 1.41 -6.69
C LYS A 123 15.49 0.85 -5.28
N VAL A 124 16.49 1.25 -4.50
CA VAL A 124 16.84 0.67 -3.19
C VAL A 124 17.77 1.64 -2.45
N ILE A 125 17.61 1.74 -1.12
CA ILE A 125 18.71 1.90 -0.16
C ILE A 125 18.99 0.53 0.44
#